data_AF-A0A1N7GDY5-F1
#
_entry.id   AF-A0A1N7GDY5-F1
#
_cell.length_a   1.000
_cell.length_b   1.000
_cell.length_c   1.000
_cell.angle_alpha   90.00
_cell.angle_beta   90.00
_cell.angle_gamma   90.00
#
_symmetry.space_group_name_H-M   'P 1'
#
loop_
_entity.id
_entity.type
_entity.pdbx_description
1 polymer ?
#
loop_
_entity_poly.entity_id
_entity_poly.type
_entity_poly.pdbx_seq_one_letter_code
_entity_poly.pdbx_strand_id
1 'polypeptide(L)'
;MAFTPHPLDRHRATLPLESAPLDKGGQGVVTRVLGPENLVYKEYMPQAGQVNGAALAELVEFGHRQTDAEVRALLGHCAWPVARVVHGGQVNGFLMPHVPMDFYGTIGGKPKLVELQYLLYEPNWAWQDLHQPDIDGRLEIATLAAKLIDLLHTHGWIVGDLSFRNLLWRPGRPYKVFMLDCDGLRRHGAEPVLRQAHTPDWNDPHQPSSGPELDTDRYKLALLIGRVLSRTASVRPGDEPALLPGLPDHVVTAVRELFTRAQGPRGTRPIAAEWVQALVGRKRIAVTRPPRPQRSVHTGPAAPMHVPGSGRVGVPVSRPEPGRRPSLSQTPASTSPERPRIPVSVPKPPVVFAPRPAPPSPPPPPPPARREPVIFAPRPKPQPPKPQPPKPQPPVSRPSAPPAVPTLGQRVVASDTYAEQRRLAPRGGVVDDDEVARLIDHLVAGTGRDSVANIAVLLEDTADRTVLLMQALKNLLNVEQTDVITLKDGDRTVELNVRLLEEQFLEEDEP
;
A
#
# COMPACT_ATOMS: atom_id res chain seq x y z
N MET A 1 -0.56 -29.99 0.85
CA MET A 1 0.13 -30.25 2.13
C MET A 1 -0.91 -30.67 3.16
N ALA A 2 -0.59 -31.61 4.06
CA ALA A 2 -1.50 -31.97 5.15
C ALA A 2 -1.63 -30.82 6.15
N PHE A 3 -2.84 -30.54 6.63
CA PHE A 3 -3.09 -29.52 7.64
C PHE A 3 -2.37 -29.88 8.94
N THR A 4 -1.62 -28.92 9.49
CA THR A 4 -0.94 -29.06 10.78
C THR A 4 -1.54 -28.04 11.74
N PRO A 5 -2.25 -28.49 12.81
CA PRO A 5 -2.77 -27.59 13.84
C PRO A 5 -1.64 -26.80 14.50
N HIS A 6 -1.92 -25.57 14.88
CA HIS A 6 -0.98 -24.69 15.58
C HIS A 6 -1.62 -24.17 16.89
N PRO A 7 -0.86 -24.00 17.99
CA PRO A 7 -1.42 -23.63 19.30
C PRO A 7 -2.19 -22.31 19.33
N LEU A 8 -1.88 -21.40 18.41
CA LEU A 8 -2.54 -20.10 18.26
C LEU A 8 -3.70 -20.12 17.25
N ASP A 9 -4.12 -21.28 16.77
CA ASP A 9 -5.28 -21.39 15.89
C ASP A 9 -6.57 -21.04 16.65
N ARG A 10 -7.48 -20.35 15.96
CA ARG A 10 -8.84 -20.06 16.42
C ARG A 10 -9.85 -20.70 15.48
N HIS A 11 -10.88 -21.32 16.02
CA HIS A 11 -11.94 -21.88 15.18
C HIS A 11 -12.87 -20.77 14.67
N ARG A 12 -13.16 -20.78 13.38
CA ARG A 12 -14.05 -19.79 12.74
C ARG A 12 -15.42 -19.68 13.44
N ALA A 13 -15.95 -20.79 13.93
CA ALA A 13 -17.25 -20.87 14.61
C ALA A 13 -17.26 -20.23 16.01
N THR A 14 -16.08 -20.00 16.61
CA THR A 14 -15.98 -19.40 17.95
C THR A 14 -15.79 -17.89 17.91
N LEU A 15 -15.63 -17.29 16.73
CA LEU A 15 -15.39 -15.86 16.59
C LEU A 15 -16.73 -15.10 16.62
N PRO A 16 -16.93 -14.18 17.57
CA PRO A 16 -18.09 -13.30 17.57
C PRO A 16 -17.84 -12.18 16.53
N LEU A 17 -18.45 -12.29 15.36
CA LEU A 17 -18.23 -11.34 14.26
C LEU A 17 -19.38 -10.35 14.15
N GLU A 18 -19.06 -9.12 13.72
CA GLU A 18 -20.07 -8.17 13.27
C GLU A 18 -20.78 -8.69 12.01
N SER A 19 -22.06 -8.35 11.83
CA SER A 19 -22.87 -8.88 10.73
C SER A 19 -22.45 -8.31 9.37
N ALA A 20 -22.08 -7.03 9.33
CA ALA A 20 -21.59 -6.37 8.12
C ALA A 20 -20.05 -6.42 8.07
N PRO A 21 -19.45 -6.75 6.92
CA PRO A 21 -18.01 -6.61 6.74
C PRO A 21 -17.61 -5.14 6.76
N LEU A 22 -16.41 -4.88 7.28
CA LEU A 22 -15.79 -3.56 7.24
C LEU A 22 -15.27 -3.23 5.85
N ASP A 23 -14.75 -4.26 5.16
CA ASP A 23 -14.18 -4.13 3.84
C ASP A 23 -14.26 -5.46 3.07
N LYS A 24 -14.31 -5.37 1.75
CA LYS A 24 -14.26 -6.50 0.82
C LYS A 24 -13.22 -6.17 -0.26
N GLY A 25 -12.04 -6.80 -0.16
CA GLY A 25 -10.97 -6.66 -1.15
C GLY A 25 -10.84 -7.89 -2.03
N GLY A 26 -9.99 -7.80 -3.06
CA GLY A 26 -9.81 -8.88 -4.05
C GLY A 26 -9.23 -10.19 -3.53
N GLN A 27 -8.72 -10.23 -2.29
CA GLN A 27 -8.16 -11.45 -1.67
C GLN A 27 -8.92 -11.91 -0.44
N GLY A 28 -9.87 -11.13 0.07
CA GLY A 28 -10.53 -11.44 1.32
C GLY A 28 -11.55 -10.42 1.81
N VAL A 29 -12.33 -10.85 2.78
CA VAL A 29 -13.32 -10.04 3.48
C VAL A 29 -12.80 -9.74 4.88
N VAL A 30 -12.86 -8.48 5.29
CA VAL A 30 -12.45 -8.05 6.64
C VAL A 30 -13.68 -7.77 7.47
N THR A 31 -13.83 -8.48 8.58
CA THR A 31 -14.96 -8.34 9.51
C THR A 31 -14.45 -8.04 10.91
N ARG A 32 -15.13 -7.14 11.62
CA ARG A 32 -14.79 -6.84 13.02
C ARG A 32 -15.06 -8.04 13.91
N VAL A 33 -14.13 -8.33 14.82
CA VAL A 33 -14.35 -9.27 15.93
C VAL A 33 -14.87 -8.49 17.13
N LEU A 34 -16.04 -8.86 17.63
CA LEU A 34 -16.66 -8.24 18.80
C LEU A 34 -15.89 -8.64 20.06
N GLY A 35 -15.52 -7.65 20.86
CA GLY A 35 -14.80 -7.88 22.11
C GLY A 35 -13.83 -6.74 22.45
N PRO A 36 -13.13 -6.86 23.58
CA PRO A 36 -12.24 -5.80 24.07
C PRO A 36 -10.93 -5.68 23.27
N GLU A 37 -10.55 -6.71 22.52
CA GLU A 37 -9.21 -6.82 21.90
C GLU A 37 -9.04 -6.02 20.60
N ASN A 38 -10.08 -5.32 20.13
CA ASN A 38 -10.09 -4.49 18.91
C ASN A 38 -9.42 -5.18 17.70
N LEU A 39 -9.83 -6.43 17.45
CA LEU A 39 -9.33 -7.26 16.36
C LEU A 39 -10.29 -7.24 15.17
N VAL A 40 -9.73 -7.50 14.00
CA VAL A 40 -10.47 -7.85 12.79
C VAL A 40 -10.06 -9.23 12.32
N TYR A 41 -11.00 -9.90 11.68
CA TYR A 41 -10.81 -11.16 11.00
C TYR A 41 -10.76 -10.91 9.50
N LYS A 42 -9.65 -11.27 8.84
CA LYS A 42 -9.55 -11.32 7.38
C LYS A 42 -9.78 -12.75 6.93
N GLU A 43 -10.90 -12.99 6.26
CA GLU A 43 -11.30 -14.26 5.64
C GLU A 43 -10.82 -14.28 4.19
N TYR A 44 -10.04 -15.29 3.80
CA TYR A 44 -9.61 -15.44 2.42
C TYR A 44 -10.76 -15.88 1.52
N MET A 45 -10.87 -15.26 0.35
CA MET A 45 -11.84 -15.69 -0.66
C MET A 45 -11.37 -16.99 -1.34
N PRO A 46 -12.27 -17.89 -1.76
CA PRO A 46 -11.91 -19.12 -2.47
C PRO A 46 -11.04 -18.87 -3.72
N GLN A 47 -11.29 -17.77 -4.42
CA GLN A 47 -10.59 -17.38 -5.65
C GLN A 47 -9.16 -16.87 -5.39
N ALA A 48 -8.79 -16.55 -4.15
CA ALA A 48 -7.45 -16.09 -3.78
C ALA A 48 -6.38 -17.20 -3.93
N GLY A 49 -6.82 -18.46 -4.05
CA GLY A 49 -5.98 -19.62 -4.27
C GLY A 49 -5.69 -20.42 -3.00
N GLN A 50 -4.78 -21.37 -3.10
CA GLN A 50 -4.45 -22.25 -1.98
C GLN A 50 -3.61 -21.51 -0.94
N VAL A 51 -4.16 -21.40 0.28
CA VAL A 51 -3.50 -20.79 1.43
C VAL A 51 -2.37 -21.69 1.94
N ASN A 52 -1.16 -21.14 1.99
CA ASN A 52 -0.03 -21.75 2.67
C ASN A 52 -0.11 -21.47 4.19
N GLY A 53 -0.81 -22.35 4.91
CA GLY A 53 -1.01 -22.20 6.35
C GLY A 53 0.28 -22.24 7.18
N ALA A 54 1.36 -22.86 6.69
CA ALA A 54 2.65 -22.90 7.38
C ALA A 54 3.34 -21.53 7.33
N ALA A 55 3.35 -20.87 6.18
CA ALA A 55 3.88 -19.51 6.06
C ALA A 55 3.13 -18.52 6.97
N LEU A 56 1.80 -18.64 7.06
CA LEU A 56 1.00 -17.80 7.95
C LEU A 56 1.28 -18.10 9.44
N ALA A 57 1.55 -19.37 9.79
CA ALA A 57 1.95 -19.72 11.15
C ALA A 57 3.27 -19.04 11.54
N GLU A 58 4.26 -18.98 10.63
CA GLU A 58 5.52 -18.30 10.90
C GLU A 58 5.35 -16.80 11.20
N LEU A 59 4.42 -16.13 10.51
CA LEU A 59 4.06 -14.73 10.79
C LEU A 59 3.45 -14.60 12.19
N VAL A 60 2.48 -15.44 12.52
CA VAL A 60 1.82 -15.45 13.82
C VAL A 60 2.82 -15.73 14.95
N GLU A 61 3.69 -16.73 14.78
CA GLU A 61 4.76 -17.06 15.73
C GLU A 61 5.75 -15.90 15.90
N PHE A 62 6.13 -15.22 14.82
CA PHE A 62 6.97 -14.02 14.90
C PHE A 62 6.34 -12.96 15.79
N GLY A 63 5.03 -12.74 15.65
CA GLY A 63 4.28 -11.79 16.48
C GLY A 63 4.22 -12.16 17.96
N HIS A 64 4.25 -13.46 18.27
CA HIS A 64 4.10 -13.99 19.64
C HIS A 64 5.41 -14.25 20.37
N ARG A 65 6.55 -14.21 19.69
CA ARG A 65 7.85 -14.36 20.36
C ARG A 65 7.94 -13.32 21.48
N GLN A 66 8.44 -13.74 22.64
CA GLN A 66 8.76 -12.82 23.73
C GLN A 66 9.86 -11.89 23.24
N THR A 67 9.45 -10.74 22.77
CA THR A 67 10.21 -9.95 21.83
C THR A 67 10.86 -8.76 22.51
N ASP A 68 11.98 -8.33 21.96
CA ASP A 68 12.60 -7.06 22.30
C ASP A 68 11.60 -5.90 22.08
N ALA A 69 11.76 -4.81 22.84
CA ALA A 69 10.87 -3.66 22.76
C ALA A 69 10.71 -3.10 21.32
N GLU A 70 11.74 -3.29 20.50
CA GLU A 70 11.78 -2.88 19.10
C GLU A 70 10.78 -3.65 18.22
N VAL A 71 10.63 -4.96 18.41
CA VAL A 71 9.66 -5.75 17.63
C VAL A 71 8.23 -5.47 18.10
N ARG A 72 7.99 -5.25 19.40
CA ARG A 72 6.67 -4.78 19.84
C ARG A 72 6.30 -3.43 19.22
N ALA A 73 7.27 -2.51 19.15
CA ALA A 73 7.06 -1.24 18.48
C ALA A 73 6.77 -1.44 16.98
N LEU A 74 7.52 -2.31 16.28
CA LEU A 74 7.27 -2.69 14.88
C LEU A 74 5.82 -3.11 14.66
N LEU A 75 5.35 -4.08 15.44
CA LEU A 75 4.03 -4.68 15.27
C LEU A 75 2.90 -3.69 15.56
N GLY A 76 3.12 -2.71 16.44
CA GLY A 76 2.17 -1.61 16.65
C GLY A 76 1.96 -0.71 15.42
N HIS A 77 2.84 -0.80 14.42
CA HIS A 77 2.76 -0.10 13.14
C HIS A 77 2.34 -1.01 11.98
N CYS A 78 1.79 -2.19 12.26
CA CYS A 78 1.40 -3.18 11.25
C CYS A 78 0.05 -3.82 11.57
N ALA A 79 -0.75 -4.14 10.56
CA ALA A 79 -1.86 -5.08 10.66
C ALA A 79 -1.33 -6.53 10.71
N TRP A 80 -0.47 -6.82 11.69
CA TRP A 80 0.26 -8.09 11.75
C TRP A 80 -0.65 -9.25 12.14
N PRO A 81 -0.53 -10.44 11.51
CA PRO A 81 -1.29 -11.62 11.91
C PRO A 81 -0.99 -12.05 13.35
N VAL A 82 -2.04 -12.20 14.17
CA VAL A 82 -1.93 -12.66 15.56
C VAL A 82 -2.49 -14.06 15.80
N ALA A 83 -3.33 -14.56 14.91
CA ALA A 83 -3.82 -15.94 14.99
C ALA A 83 -4.27 -16.41 13.60
N ARG A 84 -4.10 -17.70 13.29
CA ARG A 84 -4.75 -18.30 12.13
C ARG A 84 -6.19 -18.64 12.51
N VAL A 85 -7.11 -18.46 11.58
CA VAL A 85 -8.49 -18.88 11.73
C VAL A 85 -8.72 -20.11 10.88
N VAL A 86 -9.26 -21.17 11.51
CA VAL A 86 -9.41 -22.48 10.88
C VAL A 86 -10.87 -22.91 10.83
N HIS A 87 -11.25 -23.56 9.73
CA HIS A 87 -12.56 -24.18 9.54
C HIS A 87 -12.38 -25.48 8.74
N GLY A 88 -13.08 -26.55 9.14
CA GLY A 88 -13.02 -27.83 8.41
C GLY A 88 -11.61 -28.44 8.27
N GLY A 89 -10.69 -28.16 9.20
CA GLY A 89 -9.30 -28.61 9.12
C GLY A 89 -8.47 -27.90 8.04
N GLN A 90 -8.85 -26.68 7.66
CA GLN A 90 -8.07 -25.82 6.77
C GLN A 90 -7.95 -24.42 7.38
N VAL A 91 -6.95 -23.65 6.90
CA VAL A 91 -6.79 -22.24 7.26
C VAL A 91 -7.67 -21.42 6.33
N ASN A 92 -8.63 -20.70 6.91
CA ASN A 92 -9.58 -19.85 6.20
C ASN A 92 -9.19 -18.38 6.22
N GLY A 93 -8.33 -17.97 7.13
CA GLY A 93 -7.98 -16.57 7.31
C GLY A 93 -7.15 -16.35 8.55
N PHE A 94 -7.13 -15.12 9.04
CA PHE A 94 -6.36 -14.75 10.23
C PHE A 94 -6.97 -13.57 10.99
N LEU A 95 -6.63 -13.49 12.27
CA LEU A 95 -6.91 -12.33 13.11
C LEU A 95 -5.74 -11.34 13.04
N MET A 96 -6.04 -10.05 13.05
CA MET A 96 -5.07 -8.96 13.12
C MET A 96 -5.66 -7.76 13.87
N PRO A 97 -4.83 -6.83 14.39
CA PRO A 97 -5.31 -5.59 14.99
C PRO A 97 -6.13 -4.75 14.00
N HIS A 98 -7.22 -4.14 14.47
CA HIS A 98 -7.93 -3.12 13.69
C HIS A 98 -7.04 -1.88 13.52
N VAL A 99 -7.10 -1.26 12.33
CA VAL A 99 -6.35 -0.03 12.05
C VAL A 99 -6.76 1.07 13.06
N PRO A 100 -5.81 1.76 13.73
CA PRO A 100 -6.15 2.83 14.65
C PRO A 100 -6.90 3.98 13.96
N MET A 101 -7.86 4.60 14.66
CA MET A 101 -8.65 5.73 14.14
C MET A 101 -7.77 6.93 13.72
N ASP A 102 -6.56 7.03 14.25
CA ASP A 102 -5.54 8.02 13.85
C ASP A 102 -5.21 7.99 12.34
N PHE A 103 -5.44 6.87 11.64
CA PHE A 103 -5.13 6.70 10.21
C PHE A 103 -6.35 6.92 9.29
N TYR A 104 -7.44 7.47 9.84
CA TYR A 104 -8.63 7.83 9.07
C TYR A 104 -8.71 9.33 8.85
N GLY A 105 -9.27 9.71 7.70
CA GLY A 105 -9.52 11.09 7.31
C GLY A 105 -10.86 11.20 6.58
N THR A 106 -11.40 12.41 6.50
CA THR A 106 -12.65 12.66 5.77
C THR A 106 -12.36 12.81 4.29
N ILE A 107 -12.80 11.82 3.50
CA ILE A 107 -12.61 11.75 2.04
C ILE A 107 -13.98 11.49 1.41
N GLY A 108 -14.44 12.40 0.56
CA GLY A 108 -15.78 12.37 -0.04
C GLY A 108 -16.89 12.45 1.00
N GLY A 109 -16.65 13.17 2.10
CA GLY A 109 -17.59 13.30 3.23
C GLY A 109 -17.70 12.06 4.14
N LYS A 110 -16.89 11.01 3.90
CA LYS A 110 -16.91 9.77 4.69
C LYS A 110 -15.54 9.52 5.35
N PRO A 111 -15.48 8.86 6.51
CA PRO A 111 -14.21 8.42 7.08
C PRO A 111 -13.61 7.32 6.21
N LYS A 112 -12.40 7.53 5.68
CA LYS A 112 -11.64 6.55 4.90
C LYS A 112 -10.21 6.46 5.41
N LEU A 113 -9.57 5.33 5.14
CA LEU A 113 -8.15 5.13 5.39
C LEU A 113 -7.33 6.13 4.58
N VAL A 114 -6.32 6.71 5.23
CA VAL A 114 -5.44 7.70 4.61
C VAL A 114 -4.20 7.00 4.08
N GLU A 115 -4.37 6.42 2.89
CA GLU A 115 -3.32 5.76 2.12
C GLU A 115 -2.22 6.73 1.67
N LEU A 116 -1.04 6.19 1.38
CA LEU A 116 0.11 6.95 0.91
C LEU A 116 -0.15 7.64 -0.44
N GLN A 117 -1.16 7.20 -1.21
CA GLN A 117 -1.53 7.81 -2.49
C GLN A 117 -1.86 9.29 -2.38
N TYR A 118 -2.44 9.71 -1.25
CA TYR A 118 -2.79 11.11 -1.00
C TYR A 118 -1.57 12.03 -0.85
N LEU A 119 -0.35 11.48 -0.80
CA LEU A 119 0.91 12.23 -0.88
C LEU A 119 1.48 12.30 -2.30
N LEU A 120 1.02 11.45 -3.21
CA LEU A 120 1.56 11.30 -4.56
C LEU A 120 0.86 12.15 -5.61
N TYR A 121 -0.40 12.51 -5.34
CA TYR A 121 -1.25 13.29 -6.24
C TYR A 121 -1.59 14.65 -5.61
N GLU A 122 -2.03 15.60 -6.44
CA GLU A 122 -2.62 16.85 -5.94
C GLU A 122 -4.03 16.59 -5.39
N PRO A 123 -4.42 17.26 -4.28
CA PRO A 123 -5.78 17.17 -3.75
C PRO A 123 -6.82 17.56 -4.79
N ASN A 124 -7.81 16.69 -4.98
CA ASN A 124 -9.00 17.00 -5.77
C ASN A 124 -10.17 17.36 -4.85
N TRP A 125 -11.32 17.73 -5.42
CA TRP A 125 -12.51 18.15 -4.67
C TRP A 125 -12.98 17.15 -3.60
N ALA A 126 -12.73 15.84 -3.79
CA ALA A 126 -13.19 14.81 -2.87
C ALA A 126 -12.34 14.75 -1.59
N TRP A 127 -11.09 15.21 -1.60
CA TRP A 127 -10.20 15.14 -0.43
C TRP A 127 -9.35 16.40 -0.25
N GLN A 128 -9.76 17.52 -0.82
CA GLN A 128 -9.12 18.83 -0.63
C GLN A 128 -9.01 19.24 0.84
N ASP A 129 -9.94 18.77 1.68
CA ASP A 129 -9.96 19.05 3.13
C ASP A 129 -9.04 18.12 3.93
N LEU A 130 -8.47 17.09 3.31
CA LEU A 130 -7.49 16.21 3.96
C LEU A 130 -6.21 16.99 4.22
N HIS A 131 -5.86 17.16 5.49
CA HIS A 131 -4.66 17.88 5.91
C HIS A 131 -3.40 17.33 5.23
N GLN A 132 -2.84 18.10 4.29
CA GLN A 132 -1.60 17.75 3.60
C GLN A 132 -0.39 18.14 4.45
N PRO A 133 0.61 17.24 4.59
CA PRO A 133 1.83 17.56 5.31
C PRO A 133 2.64 18.61 4.55
N ASP A 134 3.30 19.48 5.32
CA ASP A 134 4.38 20.33 4.84
C ASP A 134 5.60 19.49 4.41
N ILE A 135 6.65 20.15 3.92
CA ILE A 135 7.87 19.49 3.43
C ILE A 135 8.53 18.66 4.54
N ASP A 136 8.60 19.19 5.75
CA ASP A 136 9.15 18.47 6.92
C ASP A 136 8.31 17.24 7.26
N GLY A 137 6.98 17.34 7.18
CA GLY A 137 6.06 16.23 7.40
C GLY A 137 6.19 15.15 6.33
N ARG A 138 6.36 15.53 5.04
CA ARG A 138 6.64 14.58 3.96
C ARG A 138 7.96 13.85 4.19
N LEU A 139 9.00 14.57 4.60
CA LEU A 139 10.29 14.00 4.96
C LEU A 139 10.18 13.06 6.16
N GLU A 140 9.41 13.42 7.19
CA GLU A 140 9.15 12.60 8.38
C GLU A 140 8.41 11.31 8.01
N ILE A 141 7.34 11.38 7.21
CA ILE A 141 6.57 10.21 6.76
C ILE A 141 7.45 9.28 5.91
N ALA A 142 8.20 9.81 4.95
CA ALA A 142 9.14 9.01 4.13
C ALA A 142 10.20 8.33 5.00
N THR A 143 10.71 9.04 6.02
CA THR A 143 11.68 8.50 6.99
C THR A 143 11.07 7.36 7.82
N LEU A 144 9.84 7.54 8.30
CA LEU A 144 9.12 6.53 9.08
C LEU A 144 8.84 5.28 8.24
N ALA A 145 8.43 5.43 6.99
CA ALA A 145 8.26 4.32 6.06
C ALA A 145 9.59 3.58 5.84
N ALA A 146 10.69 4.29 5.55
CA ALA A 146 12.00 3.68 5.37
C ALA A 146 12.48 2.91 6.62
N LYS A 147 12.27 3.46 7.81
CA LYS A 147 12.58 2.79 9.09
C LYS A 147 11.76 1.52 9.29
N LEU A 148 10.48 1.54 8.95
CA LEU A 148 9.61 0.37 9.04
C LEU A 148 10.12 -0.75 8.13
N ILE A 149 10.45 -0.44 6.88
CA ILE A 149 11.00 -1.41 5.93
C ILE A 149 12.37 -1.93 6.38
N ASP A 150 13.24 -1.05 6.89
CA ASP A 150 14.55 -1.44 7.43
C ASP A 150 14.42 -2.43 8.58
N LEU A 151 13.46 -2.20 9.47
CA LEU A 151 13.20 -3.08 10.61
C LEU A 151 12.67 -4.45 10.16
N LEU A 152 11.77 -4.49 9.16
CA LEU A 152 11.29 -5.74 8.57
C LEU A 152 12.41 -6.52 7.88
N HIS A 153 13.22 -5.85 7.05
CA HIS A 153 14.35 -6.46 6.35
C HIS A 153 15.40 -6.99 7.31
N THR A 154 15.69 -6.26 8.39
CA THR A 154 16.61 -6.69 9.47
C THR A 154 16.15 -7.98 10.13
N HIS A 155 14.84 -8.20 10.24
CA HIS A 155 14.23 -9.41 10.78
C HIS A 155 14.03 -10.54 9.74
N GLY A 156 14.51 -10.33 8.51
CA GLY A 156 14.49 -11.32 7.43
C GLY A 156 13.16 -11.43 6.69
N TRP A 157 12.29 -10.42 6.82
CA TRP A 157 11.03 -10.34 6.10
C TRP A 157 11.18 -9.63 4.76
N ILE A 158 10.63 -10.24 3.71
CA ILE A 158 10.38 -9.62 2.41
C ILE A 158 8.93 -9.18 2.39
N VAL A 159 8.70 -7.91 2.06
CA VAL A 159 7.37 -7.29 1.97
C VAL A 159 6.66 -7.73 0.70
N GLY A 160 7.36 -7.68 -0.44
CA GLY A 160 6.89 -8.11 -1.74
C GLY A 160 5.91 -7.15 -2.41
N ASP A 161 4.84 -6.72 -1.75
CA ASP A 161 3.89 -5.73 -2.27
C ASP A 161 3.99 -4.37 -1.56
N LEU A 162 5.19 -3.79 -1.56
CA LEU A 162 5.38 -2.42 -1.10
C LEU A 162 4.78 -1.43 -2.11
N SER A 163 3.68 -0.78 -1.72
CA SER A 163 2.96 0.18 -2.57
C SER A 163 2.27 1.27 -1.75
N PHE A 164 1.66 2.24 -2.43
CA PHE A 164 0.90 3.29 -1.74
C PHE A 164 -0.38 2.80 -1.07
N ARG A 165 -0.94 1.65 -1.50
CA ARG A 165 -2.18 1.10 -0.94
C ARG A 165 -1.94 0.38 0.37
N ASN A 166 -0.76 -0.24 0.50
CA ASN A 166 -0.44 -1.08 1.66
C ASN A 166 0.24 -0.30 2.79
N LEU A 167 0.33 1.03 2.68
CA LEU A 167 0.84 1.91 3.72
C LEU A 167 -0.08 3.11 3.94
N LEU A 168 -0.43 3.32 5.20
CA LEU A 168 -1.21 4.45 5.68
C LEU A 168 -0.29 5.46 6.35
N TRP A 169 -0.74 6.70 6.39
CA TRP A 169 -0.13 7.76 7.19
C TRP A 169 -1.18 8.53 7.99
N ARG A 170 -0.78 9.03 9.15
CA ARG A 170 -1.67 9.85 9.99
C ARG A 170 -1.77 11.27 9.43
N PRO A 171 -2.97 11.80 9.09
CA PRO A 171 -3.18 13.15 8.58
C PRO A 171 -3.07 14.25 9.66
N GLY A 172 -1.96 14.26 10.41
CA GLY A 172 -1.70 15.22 11.47
C GLY A 172 -0.52 14.86 12.35
N ARG A 173 0.07 15.84 13.03
CA ARG A 173 1.23 15.64 13.92
C ARG A 173 0.83 14.98 15.27
N PRO A 174 1.73 14.22 15.90
CA PRO A 174 2.93 13.62 15.31
C PRO A 174 2.57 12.64 14.18
N TYR A 175 3.34 12.67 13.08
CA TYR A 175 3.12 11.78 11.94
C TYR A 175 3.42 10.33 12.33
N LYS A 176 2.69 9.40 11.73
CA LYS A 176 2.85 7.96 11.92
C LYS A 176 2.64 7.27 10.58
N VAL A 177 3.22 6.08 10.42
CA VAL A 177 2.91 5.16 9.32
C VAL A 177 2.32 3.87 9.88
N PHE A 178 1.50 3.21 9.08
CA PHE A 178 0.93 1.90 9.43
C PHE A 178 0.83 1.02 8.19
N MET A 179 1.31 -0.21 8.27
CA MET A 179 1.34 -1.14 7.13
C MET A 179 0.14 -2.09 7.16
N LEU A 180 -0.51 -2.22 6.01
CA LEU A 180 -1.59 -3.16 5.76
C LEU A 180 -1.05 -4.45 5.12
N ASP A 181 -1.92 -5.44 4.95
CA ASP A 181 -1.66 -6.68 4.22
C ASP A 181 -0.34 -7.37 4.61
N CYS A 182 -0.11 -7.45 5.92
CA CYS A 182 1.09 -8.09 6.48
C CYS A 182 1.10 -9.61 6.29
N ASP A 183 0.01 -10.21 5.84
CA ASP A 183 -0.06 -11.62 5.48
C ASP A 183 0.63 -11.96 4.15
N GLY A 184 0.92 -10.94 3.32
CA GLY A 184 1.74 -11.09 2.13
C GLY A 184 3.23 -11.24 2.43
N LEU A 185 3.70 -10.93 3.64
CA LEU A 185 5.11 -10.98 3.99
C LEU A 185 5.60 -12.42 4.03
N ARG A 186 6.85 -12.61 3.60
CA ARG A 186 7.50 -13.93 3.61
C ARG A 186 8.91 -13.87 4.11
N ARG A 187 9.39 -14.96 4.69
CA ARG A 187 10.82 -15.11 4.97
C ARG A 187 11.61 -15.24 3.68
N HIS A 188 12.85 -14.76 3.72
CA HIS A 188 13.78 -14.96 2.62
C HIS A 188 13.94 -16.46 2.28
N GLY A 189 13.63 -16.83 1.03
CA GLY A 189 13.69 -18.20 0.54
C GLY A 189 12.48 -19.07 0.87
N ALA A 190 11.46 -18.54 1.55
CA ALA A 190 10.21 -19.24 1.83
C ALA A 190 9.12 -18.87 0.82
N GLU A 191 8.14 -19.76 0.66
CA GLU A 191 6.93 -19.49 -0.12
C GLU A 191 5.99 -18.55 0.66
N PRO A 192 5.28 -17.61 -0.01
CA PRO A 192 4.33 -16.72 0.64
C PRO A 192 3.04 -17.45 1.07
N VAL A 193 2.19 -16.78 1.85
CA VAL A 193 0.87 -17.29 2.26
C VAL A 193 -0.06 -17.48 1.07
N LEU A 194 -0.08 -16.50 0.16
CA LEU A 194 -0.77 -16.50 -1.11
C LEU A 194 0.16 -15.96 -2.20
N ARG A 195 -0.18 -16.20 -3.47
CA ARG A 195 0.53 -15.53 -4.57
C ARG A 195 0.36 -14.02 -4.43
N GLN A 196 1.49 -13.32 -4.43
CA GLN A 196 1.49 -11.87 -4.24
C GLN A 196 0.88 -11.21 -5.47
N ALA A 197 -0.07 -10.30 -5.22
CA ALA A 197 -0.63 -9.45 -6.26
C ALA A 197 0.41 -8.45 -6.76
N HIS A 198 0.11 -7.83 -7.89
CA HIS A 198 0.91 -6.73 -8.42
C HIS A 198 0.12 -5.45 -8.32
N THR A 199 0.67 -4.47 -7.60
CA THR A 199 0.17 -3.11 -7.67
C THR A 199 0.60 -2.46 -8.99
N PRO A 200 -0.34 -2.02 -9.85
CA PRO A 200 -0.01 -1.33 -11.09
C PRO A 200 0.92 -0.14 -10.83
N ASP A 201 1.85 0.10 -11.76
CA ASP A 201 2.87 1.16 -11.67
C ASP A 201 3.86 1.07 -10.50
N TRP A 202 3.88 -0.04 -9.75
CA TRP A 202 4.87 -0.32 -8.70
C TRP A 202 5.77 -1.51 -9.02
N ASN A 203 5.68 -2.05 -10.23
CA ASN A 203 6.48 -3.18 -10.67
C ASN A 203 7.97 -2.81 -10.82
N ASP A 204 8.82 -3.71 -10.34
CA ASP A 204 10.26 -3.71 -10.58
C ASP A 204 10.55 -4.37 -11.94
N PRO A 205 11.23 -3.69 -12.88
CA PRO A 205 11.55 -4.24 -14.19
C PRO A 205 12.49 -5.45 -14.13
N HIS A 206 13.21 -5.65 -13.03
CA HIS A 206 14.14 -6.77 -12.83
C HIS A 206 13.65 -7.79 -11.80
N GLN A 207 12.36 -7.79 -11.46
CA GLN A 207 11.80 -8.81 -10.58
C GLN A 207 11.99 -10.21 -11.19
N PRO A 208 12.50 -11.20 -10.44
CA PRO A 208 12.64 -12.55 -10.96
C PRO A 208 11.28 -13.23 -11.15
N SER A 209 11.24 -14.24 -12.01
CA SER A 209 10.02 -15.04 -12.27
C SER A 209 9.54 -15.84 -11.05
N SER A 210 10.41 -16.05 -10.06
CA SER A 210 10.08 -16.64 -8.76
C SER A 210 9.33 -15.68 -7.82
N GLY A 211 9.08 -14.44 -8.25
CA GLY A 211 8.33 -13.44 -7.51
C GLY A 211 9.19 -12.45 -6.72
N PRO A 212 8.57 -11.52 -5.99
CA PRO A 212 9.26 -10.44 -5.29
C PRO A 212 10.28 -10.91 -4.25
N GLU A 213 11.45 -10.27 -4.22
CA GLU A 213 12.52 -10.54 -3.27
C GLU A 213 13.03 -9.27 -2.57
N LEU A 214 14.06 -9.39 -1.73
CA LEU A 214 14.65 -8.23 -1.03
C LEU A 214 15.04 -7.10 -1.99
N ASP A 215 15.59 -7.42 -3.16
CA ASP A 215 16.01 -6.40 -4.12
C ASP A 215 14.82 -5.73 -4.83
N THR A 216 13.70 -6.46 -4.98
CA THR A 216 12.42 -5.92 -5.43
C THR A 216 11.87 -4.91 -4.42
N ASP A 217 11.91 -5.24 -3.12
CA ASP A 217 11.51 -4.31 -2.06
C ASP A 217 12.37 -3.05 -2.06
N ARG A 218 13.69 -3.17 -2.28
CA ARG A 218 14.60 -2.01 -2.36
C ARG A 218 14.24 -1.06 -3.50
N TYR A 219 13.88 -1.60 -4.65
CA TYR A 219 13.39 -0.81 -5.78
C TYR A 219 12.05 -0.14 -5.45
N LYS A 220 11.10 -0.88 -4.86
CA LYS A 220 9.80 -0.33 -4.45
C LYS A 220 9.92 0.72 -3.34
N LEU A 221 10.90 0.60 -2.46
CA LEU A 221 11.20 1.61 -1.44
C LEU A 221 11.73 2.89 -2.08
N ALA A 222 12.59 2.76 -3.10
CA ALA A 222 13.03 3.92 -3.88
C ALA A 222 11.84 4.61 -4.55
N LEU A 223 10.93 3.87 -5.20
CA LEU A 223 9.69 4.42 -5.75
C LEU A 223 8.90 5.18 -4.70
N LEU A 224 8.65 4.58 -3.53
CA LEU A 224 7.92 5.23 -2.45
C LEU A 224 8.54 6.57 -2.06
N ILE A 225 9.84 6.58 -1.77
CA ILE A 225 10.53 7.78 -1.31
C ILE A 225 10.57 8.86 -2.39
N GLY A 226 10.95 8.48 -3.62
CA GLY A 226 11.01 9.40 -4.75
C GLY A 226 9.66 10.05 -5.01
N ARG A 227 8.59 9.23 -5.08
CA ARG A 227 7.23 9.71 -5.37
C ARG A 227 6.65 10.58 -4.26
N VAL A 228 6.92 10.30 -2.98
CA VAL A 228 6.46 11.12 -1.85
C VAL A 228 7.16 12.49 -1.83
N LEU A 229 8.47 12.49 -2.06
CA LEU A 229 9.28 13.71 -1.99
C LEU A 229 9.22 14.55 -3.26
N SER A 230 8.79 13.99 -4.40
CA SER A 230 8.51 14.74 -5.63
C SER A 230 7.02 15.03 -5.87
N ARG A 231 6.12 14.36 -5.13
CA ARG A 231 4.67 14.34 -5.43
C ARG A 231 4.41 14.04 -6.90
N THR A 232 5.11 13.05 -7.44
CA THR A 232 5.00 12.64 -8.84
C THR A 232 4.80 11.13 -8.88
N ALA A 233 3.55 10.68 -9.05
CA ALA A 233 3.21 9.26 -8.99
C ALA A 233 3.87 8.39 -10.08
N SER A 234 4.30 8.97 -11.19
CA SER A 234 4.90 8.26 -12.33
C SER A 234 6.41 8.06 -12.23
N VAL A 235 7.13 8.81 -11.38
CA VAL A 235 8.61 8.77 -11.35
C VAL A 235 9.12 7.37 -10.97
N ARG A 236 10.18 6.93 -11.65
CA ARG A 236 10.85 5.64 -11.45
C ARG A 236 12.36 5.79 -11.23
N PRO A 237 13.01 4.89 -10.47
CA PRO A 237 14.46 4.83 -10.40
C PRO A 237 15.10 4.84 -11.80
N GLY A 238 16.00 5.81 -12.02
CA GLY A 238 16.59 6.09 -13.33
C GLY A 238 16.14 7.42 -13.93
N ASP A 239 14.93 7.87 -13.59
CA ASP A 239 14.48 9.23 -13.85
C ASP A 239 15.16 10.22 -12.90
N GLU A 240 15.14 11.51 -13.27
CA GLU A 240 15.51 12.58 -12.35
C GLU A 240 14.26 13.03 -11.56
N PRO A 241 14.17 12.75 -10.25
CA PRO A 241 13.00 13.16 -9.48
C PRO A 241 12.99 14.68 -9.30
N ALA A 242 11.89 15.31 -9.71
CA ALA A 242 11.58 16.71 -9.43
C ALA A 242 11.18 16.87 -7.95
N LEU A 243 12.17 16.81 -7.05
CA LEU A 243 11.95 16.91 -5.60
C LEU A 243 11.34 18.26 -5.22
N LEU A 244 10.43 18.23 -4.25
CA LEU A 244 9.69 19.41 -3.79
C LEU A 244 10.65 20.47 -3.21
N PRO A 245 10.39 21.77 -3.47
CA PRO A 245 11.23 22.84 -2.93
C PRO A 245 11.13 22.89 -1.40
N GLY A 246 12.22 23.30 -0.74
CA GLY A 246 12.30 23.41 0.72
C GLY A 246 12.90 22.19 1.42
N LEU A 247 13.18 21.10 0.69
CA LEU A 247 13.97 19.99 1.22
C LEU A 247 15.43 20.45 1.46
N PRO A 248 16.10 19.99 2.53
CA PRO A 248 17.50 20.32 2.76
C PRO A 248 18.41 19.82 1.62
N ASP A 249 19.38 20.63 1.19
CA ASP A 249 20.27 20.30 0.06
C ASP A 249 20.93 18.93 0.18
N HIS A 250 21.39 18.57 1.38
CA HIS A 250 22.03 17.27 1.62
C HIS A 250 21.05 16.10 1.44
N VAL A 251 19.77 16.28 1.76
CA VAL A 251 18.72 15.28 1.50
C VAL A 251 18.46 15.20 0.01
N VAL A 252 18.36 16.34 -0.68
CA VAL A 252 18.16 16.40 -2.14
C VAL A 252 19.28 15.65 -2.87
N THR A 253 20.55 15.93 -2.54
CA THR A 253 21.70 15.25 -3.14
C THR A 253 21.66 13.75 -2.85
N ALA A 254 21.50 13.36 -1.57
CA ALA A 254 21.51 11.95 -1.19
C ALA A 254 20.34 11.15 -1.81
N VAL A 255 19.13 11.72 -1.83
CA VAL A 255 17.96 11.08 -2.45
C VAL A 255 18.19 10.88 -3.93
N ARG A 256 18.71 11.88 -4.65
CA ARG A 256 19.04 11.74 -6.09
C ARG A 256 20.04 10.62 -6.34
N GLU A 257 21.15 10.58 -5.60
CA GLU A 257 22.16 9.52 -5.71
C GLU A 257 21.58 8.12 -5.45
N LEU A 258 20.83 7.95 -4.36
CA LEU A 258 20.23 6.67 -4.00
C LEU A 258 19.14 6.26 -5.00
N PHE A 259 18.35 7.20 -5.49
CA PHE A 259 17.27 6.94 -6.45
C PHE A 259 17.83 6.51 -7.81
N THR A 260 18.90 7.14 -8.29
CA THR A 260 19.63 6.67 -9.49
C THR A 260 20.20 5.27 -9.27
N ARG A 261 20.86 5.02 -8.13
CA ARG A 261 21.44 3.69 -7.83
C ARG A 261 20.38 2.59 -7.71
N ALA A 262 19.14 2.92 -7.32
CA ALA A 262 18.06 1.97 -7.22
C ALA A 262 17.62 1.37 -8.57
N GLN A 263 17.93 2.03 -9.69
CA GLN A 263 17.75 1.44 -11.03
C GLN A 263 18.74 0.30 -11.31
N GLY A 264 19.85 0.26 -10.57
CA GLY A 264 20.95 -0.67 -10.78
C GLY A 264 20.55 -2.14 -10.74
N PRO A 265 21.44 -3.02 -11.26
CA PRO A 265 21.18 -4.45 -11.31
C PRO A 265 21.03 -5.04 -9.91
N ARG A 266 20.44 -6.24 -9.89
CA ARG A 266 20.19 -7.00 -8.67
C ARG A 266 21.40 -7.02 -7.73
N GLY A 267 21.18 -6.65 -6.47
CA GLY A 267 22.21 -6.66 -5.41
C GLY A 267 23.03 -5.38 -5.29
N THR A 268 22.84 -4.39 -6.18
CA THR A 268 23.52 -3.09 -6.10
C THR A 268 22.65 -1.97 -5.54
N ARG A 269 21.34 -2.24 -5.39
CA ARG A 269 20.34 -1.24 -4.98
C ARG A 269 20.51 -0.85 -3.51
N PRO A 270 20.20 0.42 -3.15
CA PRO A 270 20.31 0.87 -1.77
C PRO A 270 19.46 0.03 -0.80
N ILE A 271 20.03 -0.27 0.37
CA ILE A 271 19.26 -0.88 1.45
C ILE A 271 18.43 0.18 2.19
N ALA A 272 17.39 -0.25 2.91
CA ALA A 272 16.51 0.66 3.65
C ALA A 272 17.26 1.54 4.68
N ALA A 273 18.25 1.00 5.39
CA ALA A 273 19.12 1.77 6.28
C ALA A 273 19.82 2.97 5.60
N GLU A 274 20.21 2.86 4.33
CA GLU A 274 20.85 3.97 3.60
C GLU A 274 19.85 5.09 3.31
N TRP A 275 18.59 4.74 2.99
CA TRP A 275 17.51 5.71 2.86
C TRP A 275 17.22 6.41 4.20
N VAL A 276 17.15 5.66 5.31
CA VAL A 276 16.98 6.26 6.65
C VAL A 276 18.10 7.26 6.95
N GLN A 277 19.34 6.91 6.65
CA GLN A 277 20.48 7.82 6.85
C GLN A 277 20.39 9.07 6.00
N ALA A 278 20.03 8.93 4.71
CA ALA A 278 19.87 10.05 3.78
C ALA A 278 18.77 11.02 4.24
N LEU A 279 17.62 10.50 4.69
CA LEU A 279 16.46 11.30 5.06
C LEU A 279 16.60 11.98 6.43
N VAL A 280 17.30 11.37 7.39
CA VAL A 280 17.55 11.97 8.72
C VAL A 280 18.66 13.02 8.67
N GLY A 281 19.51 13.02 7.64
CA GLY A 281 20.53 14.06 7.45
C GLY A 281 21.74 13.95 8.37
N ARG A 282 21.99 12.79 9.00
CA ARG A 282 23.21 12.59 9.79
C ARG A 282 24.41 12.50 8.84
N LYS A 283 25.30 13.49 8.91
CA LYS A 283 26.61 13.47 8.23
C LYS A 283 27.29 12.11 8.46
N ARG A 284 27.65 11.41 7.38
CA ARG A 284 28.62 10.32 7.45
C ARG A 284 29.88 10.87 8.12
N ILE A 285 30.18 10.44 9.33
CA ILE A 285 31.58 10.39 9.76
C ILE A 285 32.14 9.23 8.96
N ALA A 286 32.91 9.55 7.91
CA ALA A 286 33.72 8.54 7.25
C ALA A 286 34.67 7.97 8.30
N VAL A 287 34.33 6.81 8.86
CA VAL A 287 35.28 6.04 9.65
C VAL A 287 36.21 5.39 8.64
N THR A 288 37.29 6.09 8.30
CA THR A 288 38.44 5.46 7.67
C THR A 288 38.95 4.44 8.68
N ARG A 289 38.53 3.18 8.55
CA ARG A 289 39.19 2.10 9.27
C ARG A 289 40.64 2.09 8.78
N PRO A 290 41.66 2.24 9.65
CA PRO A 290 43.02 2.00 9.23
C PRO A 290 43.09 0.60 8.61
N PRO A 291 43.82 0.41 7.50
CA PRO A 291 43.91 -0.89 6.85
C PRO A 291 44.36 -1.90 7.90
N ARG A 292 43.46 -2.84 8.21
CA ARG A 292 43.80 -3.95 9.08
C ARG A 292 44.88 -4.72 8.31
N PRO A 293 46.09 -4.92 8.86
CA PRO A 293 47.08 -5.73 8.18
C PRO A 293 46.42 -7.07 7.86
N GLN A 294 46.32 -7.41 6.57
CA GLN A 294 45.91 -8.74 6.17
C GLN A 294 46.94 -9.67 6.79
N ARG A 295 46.54 -10.37 7.84
CA ARG A 295 47.26 -11.56 8.26
C ARG A 295 47.22 -12.47 7.05
N SER A 296 48.37 -12.66 6.40
CA SER A 296 48.56 -13.64 5.35
C SER A 296 47.94 -14.94 5.85
N VAL A 297 46.87 -15.39 5.20
CA VAL A 297 46.36 -16.73 5.41
C VAL A 297 47.51 -17.63 5.01
N HIS A 298 48.18 -18.26 5.98
CA HIS A 298 49.09 -19.35 5.66
C HIS A 298 48.26 -20.40 4.94
N THR A 299 48.50 -20.53 3.64
CA THR A 299 48.12 -21.70 2.86
C THR A 299 48.92 -22.88 3.43
N GLY A 300 48.39 -23.49 4.49
CA GLY A 300 48.74 -24.85 4.83
C GLY A 300 48.32 -25.78 3.68
N PRO A 301 48.96 -26.95 3.53
CA PRO A 301 48.62 -27.88 2.45
C PRO A 301 47.14 -28.22 2.50
N ALA A 302 46.48 -28.10 1.34
CA ALA A 302 45.05 -28.33 1.18
C ALA A 302 44.68 -29.72 1.71
N ALA A 303 43.70 -29.79 2.62
CA ALA A 303 43.10 -31.05 2.99
C ALA A 303 42.42 -31.66 1.75
N PRO A 304 42.71 -32.92 1.37
CA PRO A 304 42.14 -33.50 0.18
C PRO A 304 40.62 -33.65 0.33
N MET A 305 39.87 -33.12 -0.64
CA MET A 305 38.42 -33.34 -0.75
C MET A 305 38.16 -34.78 -1.20
N HIS A 306 37.39 -35.53 -0.40
CA HIS A 306 36.99 -36.89 -0.75
C HIS A 306 35.76 -36.86 -1.67
N VAL A 307 35.88 -37.43 -2.87
CA VAL A 307 34.77 -37.60 -3.83
C VAL A 307 33.92 -38.82 -3.41
N PRO A 308 32.57 -38.79 -3.53
CA PRO A 308 31.72 -39.91 -3.14
C PRO A 308 31.96 -41.13 -4.04
N GLY A 309 32.35 -42.28 -3.45
CA GLY A 309 32.47 -43.56 -4.17
C GLY A 309 33.66 -44.45 -3.81
N SER A 310 34.59 -43.99 -2.96
CA SER A 310 35.70 -44.83 -2.47
C SER A 310 35.39 -45.42 -1.10
N GLY A 311 35.65 -46.73 -0.95
CA GLY A 311 35.30 -47.53 0.23
C GLY A 311 35.88 -46.99 1.53
N ARG A 312 35.06 -47.00 2.58
CA ARG A 312 35.46 -46.62 3.93
C ARG A 312 36.36 -47.71 4.53
N VAL A 313 37.61 -47.39 4.85
CA VAL A 313 38.39 -48.13 5.84
C VAL A 313 38.17 -47.45 7.19
N GLY A 314 37.51 -48.14 8.11
CA GLY A 314 37.26 -47.64 9.47
C GLY A 314 38.55 -47.69 10.30
N VAL A 315 38.97 -46.54 10.83
CA VAL A 315 40.01 -46.49 11.87
C VAL A 315 39.31 -46.55 13.22
N PRO A 316 39.67 -47.49 14.12
CA PRO A 316 39.05 -47.57 15.43
C PRO A 316 39.53 -46.41 16.32
N VAL A 317 38.60 -45.63 16.84
CA VAL A 317 38.89 -44.61 17.87
C VAL A 317 38.95 -45.32 19.22
N SER A 318 40.13 -45.35 19.84
CA SER A 318 40.28 -45.76 21.24
C SER A 318 39.76 -44.67 22.16
N ARG A 319 38.90 -45.02 23.12
CA ARG A 319 38.39 -44.11 24.15
C ARG A 319 39.52 -43.73 25.12
N PRO A 320 39.66 -42.45 25.51
CA PRO A 320 40.58 -42.08 26.59
C PRO A 320 39.99 -42.48 27.95
N GLU A 321 40.84 -43.00 28.83
CA GLU A 321 40.49 -43.35 30.21
C GLU A 321 39.99 -42.14 31.03
N PRO A 322 39.07 -42.35 31.99
CA PRO A 322 38.58 -41.29 32.84
C PRO A 322 39.60 -40.97 33.95
N GLY A 323 40.18 -39.77 33.94
CA GLY A 323 40.96 -39.30 35.11
C GLY A 323 42.04 -38.24 34.94
N ARG A 324 42.29 -37.66 33.76
CA ARG A 324 43.38 -36.67 33.60
C ARG A 324 42.90 -35.33 33.03
N ARG A 325 42.84 -34.30 33.89
CA ARG A 325 42.69 -32.89 33.49
C ARG A 325 43.99 -32.37 32.85
N PRO A 326 43.96 -31.70 31.68
CA PRO A 326 45.08 -30.91 31.21
C PRO A 326 45.13 -29.55 31.95
N SER A 327 46.33 -29.14 32.33
CA SER A 327 46.64 -27.85 32.95
C SER A 327 46.47 -26.68 31.97
N LEU A 328 45.70 -25.66 32.37
CA LEU A 328 45.61 -24.38 31.67
C LEU A 328 46.98 -23.67 31.73
N SER A 329 47.60 -23.52 30.56
CA SER A 329 48.85 -22.77 30.42
C SER A 329 48.55 -21.27 30.35
N GLN A 330 49.38 -20.52 31.06
CA GLN A 330 49.30 -19.08 31.32
C GLN A 330 49.38 -18.24 30.03
N THR A 331 48.61 -17.15 30.01
CA THR A 331 48.64 -16.12 28.95
C THR A 331 49.78 -15.12 29.22
N PRO A 332 50.59 -14.71 28.23
CA PRO A 332 51.60 -13.68 28.44
C PRO A 332 50.98 -12.28 28.51
N ALA A 333 51.56 -11.45 29.37
CA ALA A 333 51.18 -10.07 29.64
C ALA A 333 51.29 -9.18 28.39
N SER A 334 50.31 -8.29 28.21
CA SER A 334 50.42 -7.13 27.33
C SER A 334 50.06 -5.87 28.10
N THR A 335 51.07 -5.02 28.27
CA THR A 335 51.06 -3.70 28.90
C THR A 335 50.21 -2.73 28.09
N SER A 336 49.20 -2.11 28.73
CA SER A 336 48.49 -0.94 28.18
C SER A 336 48.79 0.29 29.05
N PRO A 337 49.02 1.47 28.45
CA PRO A 337 49.32 2.69 29.18
C PRO A 337 48.07 3.25 29.86
N GLU A 338 48.30 3.73 31.06
CA GLU A 338 47.39 4.33 32.01
C GLU A 338 46.67 5.55 31.42
N ARG A 339 45.33 5.53 31.40
CA ARG A 339 44.50 6.70 31.10
C ARG A 339 43.93 7.22 32.42
N PRO A 340 44.12 8.51 32.76
CA PRO A 340 43.74 9.04 34.06
C PRO A 340 42.22 8.97 34.28
N ARG A 341 41.83 8.46 35.45
CA ARG A 341 40.43 8.38 35.91
C ARG A 341 39.92 9.79 36.21
N ILE A 342 38.99 10.27 35.40
CA ILE A 342 38.19 11.45 35.70
C ILE A 342 37.11 11.00 36.71
N PRO A 343 36.96 11.66 37.88
CA PRO A 343 35.93 11.29 38.83
C PRO A 343 34.55 11.52 38.24
N VAL A 344 33.71 10.49 38.29
CA VAL A 344 32.29 10.55 37.94
C VAL A 344 31.58 11.35 39.03
N SER A 345 31.12 12.56 38.68
CA SER A 345 30.20 13.33 39.51
C SER A 345 28.91 12.54 39.72
N VAL A 346 28.57 12.33 40.99
CA VAL A 346 27.30 11.76 41.44
C VAL A 346 26.13 12.59 40.89
N PRO A 347 25.07 11.98 40.31
CA PRO A 347 23.86 12.72 39.97
C PRO A 347 23.20 13.23 41.25
N LYS A 348 23.06 14.55 41.35
CA LYS A 348 22.30 15.25 42.40
C LYS A 348 20.83 14.75 42.36
N PRO A 349 20.15 14.52 43.50
CA PRO A 349 18.76 14.11 43.51
C PRO A 349 17.87 15.18 42.83
N PRO A 350 16.74 14.78 42.23
CA PRO A 350 15.87 15.71 41.52
C PRO A 350 15.33 16.75 42.49
N VAL A 351 15.54 18.02 42.14
CA VAL A 351 14.88 19.15 42.78
C VAL A 351 13.38 19.00 42.52
N VAL A 352 12.61 18.85 43.60
CA VAL A 352 11.14 18.92 43.59
C VAL A 352 10.76 20.31 43.12
N PHE A 353 10.37 20.44 41.84
CA PHE A 353 9.69 21.63 41.37
C PHE A 353 8.28 21.63 41.95
N ALA A 354 8.00 22.62 42.79
CA ALA A 354 6.65 22.95 43.19
C ALA A 354 5.78 23.17 41.93
N PRO A 355 4.49 22.76 41.95
CA PRO A 355 3.61 22.94 40.80
C PRO A 355 3.47 24.43 40.47
N ARG A 356 3.80 24.76 39.23
CA ARG A 356 3.54 26.08 38.64
C ARG A 356 2.02 26.30 38.64
N PRO A 357 1.50 27.45 39.10
CA PRO A 357 0.07 27.72 39.02
C PRO A 357 -0.39 27.68 37.55
N ALA A 358 -1.56 27.08 37.33
CA ALA A 358 -2.18 26.96 36.02
C ALA A 358 -2.30 28.33 35.33
N PRO A 359 -2.09 28.43 34.01
CA PRO A 359 -2.41 29.64 33.28
C PRO A 359 -3.92 29.93 33.40
N PRO A 360 -4.34 31.18 33.58
CA PRO A 360 -5.75 31.53 33.66
C PRO A 360 -6.47 31.11 32.37
N SER A 361 -7.64 30.50 32.52
CA SER A 361 -8.51 30.12 31.41
C SER A 361 -8.81 31.32 30.51
N PRO A 362 -8.87 31.14 29.17
CA PRO A 362 -9.26 32.22 28.28
C PRO A 362 -10.69 32.69 28.60
N PRO A 363 -10.98 34.00 28.48
CA PRO A 363 -12.33 34.52 28.72
C PRO A 363 -13.33 33.90 27.75
N PRO A 364 -14.60 33.72 28.17
CA PRO A 364 -15.65 33.21 27.29
C PRO A 364 -15.85 34.13 26.09
N PRO A 365 -16.25 33.58 24.92
CA PRO A 365 -16.50 34.38 23.73
C PRO A 365 -17.61 35.41 24.01
N PRO A 366 -17.53 36.61 23.40
CA PRO A 366 -18.56 37.63 23.56
C PRO A 366 -19.91 37.11 23.03
N PRO A 367 -21.03 37.53 23.65
CA PRO A 367 -22.37 37.15 23.18
C PRO A 367 -22.57 37.64 21.73
N PRO A 368 -23.35 36.91 20.92
CA PRO A 368 -23.59 37.30 19.54
C PRO A 368 -24.18 38.71 19.49
N ALA A 369 -23.56 39.57 18.69
CA ALA A 369 -24.08 40.89 18.39
C ALA A 369 -25.54 40.78 17.92
N ARG A 370 -26.41 41.55 18.58
CA ARG A 370 -27.79 41.78 18.14
C ARG A 370 -27.76 42.12 16.66
N ARG A 371 -28.39 41.28 15.83
CA ARG A 371 -28.75 41.67 14.47
C ARG A 371 -29.69 42.86 14.58
N GLU A 372 -29.26 43.99 14.06
CA GLU A 372 -30.15 45.11 13.76
C GLU A 372 -31.27 44.61 12.82
N PRO A 373 -32.50 45.12 12.97
CA PRO A 373 -33.62 44.68 12.16
C PRO A 373 -33.40 45.14 10.72
N VAL A 374 -33.18 44.18 9.82
CA VAL A 374 -33.26 44.42 8.38
C VAL A 374 -34.72 44.72 8.06
N ILE A 375 -34.95 45.96 7.66
CA ILE A 375 -36.22 46.53 7.21
C ILE A 375 -36.77 45.67 6.07
N PHE A 376 -37.98 45.13 6.27
CA PHE A 376 -38.74 44.47 5.21
C PHE A 376 -39.10 45.47 4.11
N ALA A 377 -38.59 45.22 2.90
CA ALA A 377 -39.09 45.87 1.69
C ALA A 377 -40.51 45.35 1.36
N PRO A 378 -41.42 46.20 0.83
CA PRO A 378 -42.82 45.85 0.65
C PRO A 378 -43.06 44.86 -0.49
N ARG A 379 -44.05 43.98 -0.30
CA ARG A 379 -44.52 42.98 -1.28
C ARG A 379 -45.03 43.63 -2.58
N PRO A 380 -44.77 43.03 -3.76
CA PRO A 380 -45.48 43.37 -4.99
C PRO A 380 -46.92 42.79 -4.97
N LYS A 381 -47.87 43.54 -5.53
CA LYS A 381 -49.29 43.18 -5.66
C LYS A 381 -49.52 42.07 -6.72
N PRO A 382 -50.63 41.31 -6.65
CA PRO A 382 -50.91 40.20 -7.56
C PRO A 382 -51.33 40.71 -8.97
N GLN A 383 -50.81 40.07 -10.02
CA GLN A 383 -51.27 40.24 -11.40
C GLN A 383 -52.38 39.21 -11.74
N PRO A 384 -53.37 39.57 -12.58
CA PRO A 384 -54.45 38.67 -13.01
C PRO A 384 -53.99 37.65 -14.07
N PRO A 385 -54.68 36.50 -14.22
CA PRO A 385 -54.22 35.39 -15.05
C PRO A 385 -54.37 35.65 -16.55
N LYS A 386 -53.37 35.25 -17.34
CA LYS A 386 -53.40 35.18 -18.80
C LYS A 386 -53.89 33.79 -19.28
N PRO A 387 -54.55 33.69 -20.46
CA PRO A 387 -55.25 32.48 -20.90
C PRO A 387 -54.33 31.37 -21.44
N GLN A 388 -54.73 30.11 -21.23
CA GLN A 388 -54.06 28.90 -21.73
C GLN A 388 -54.21 28.72 -23.25
N PRO A 389 -53.15 28.31 -23.97
CA PRO A 389 -53.25 27.76 -25.33
C PRO A 389 -53.77 26.30 -25.33
N PRO A 390 -54.35 25.82 -26.44
CA PRO A 390 -55.12 24.58 -26.48
C PRO A 390 -54.26 23.31 -26.45
N LYS A 391 -54.87 22.22 -25.94
CA LYS A 391 -54.30 20.86 -25.89
C LYS A 391 -53.88 20.35 -27.28
N PRO A 392 -52.69 19.73 -27.43
CA PRO A 392 -52.36 18.98 -28.64
C PRO A 392 -53.24 17.72 -28.77
N GLN A 393 -53.77 17.49 -29.98
CA GLN A 393 -54.46 16.27 -30.39
C GLN A 393 -53.47 15.08 -30.45
N PRO A 394 -53.94 13.83 -30.26
CA PRO A 394 -53.08 12.65 -30.36
C PRO A 394 -52.60 12.45 -31.81
N PRO A 395 -51.32 12.15 -32.06
CA PRO A 395 -50.86 11.85 -33.40
C PRO A 395 -51.34 10.47 -33.85
N VAL A 396 -51.78 10.44 -35.09
CA VAL A 396 -52.25 9.30 -35.88
C VAL A 396 -51.17 8.21 -35.95
N SER A 397 -51.58 6.97 -35.67
CA SER A 397 -50.75 5.76 -35.73
C SER A 397 -50.16 5.57 -37.13
N ARG A 398 -48.84 5.76 -37.25
CA ARG A 398 -48.04 5.09 -38.29
C ARG A 398 -47.72 3.67 -37.79
N PRO A 399 -47.65 2.65 -38.66
CA PRO A 399 -47.24 1.32 -38.23
C PRO A 399 -45.81 1.43 -37.70
N SER A 400 -45.65 1.23 -36.39
CA SER A 400 -44.36 1.08 -35.74
C SER A 400 -43.67 -0.14 -36.35
N ALA A 401 -42.50 0.10 -36.95
CA ALA A 401 -41.52 -0.95 -37.17
C ALA A 401 -41.31 -1.72 -35.85
N PRO A 402 -41.05 -3.04 -35.88
CA PRO A 402 -40.85 -3.82 -34.67
C PRO A 402 -39.79 -3.15 -33.78
N PRO A 403 -39.95 -3.17 -32.44
CA PRO A 403 -38.98 -2.55 -31.55
C PRO A 403 -37.61 -3.19 -31.82
N ALA A 404 -36.66 -2.39 -32.27
CA ALA A 404 -35.29 -2.83 -32.42
C ALA A 404 -34.80 -3.27 -31.03
N VAL A 405 -34.23 -4.46 -30.95
CA VAL A 405 -33.58 -4.94 -29.72
C VAL A 405 -32.51 -3.90 -29.37
N PRO A 406 -32.51 -3.33 -28.13
CA PRO A 406 -31.51 -2.34 -27.75
C PRO A 406 -30.13 -2.97 -27.85
N THR A 407 -29.19 -2.26 -28.46
CA THR A 407 -27.82 -2.73 -28.65
C THR A 407 -27.11 -2.88 -27.30
N LEU A 408 -25.99 -3.59 -27.26
CA LEU A 408 -25.27 -3.82 -26.01
C LEU A 408 -24.83 -2.49 -25.37
N GLY A 409 -24.34 -1.55 -26.17
CA GLY A 409 -23.99 -0.20 -25.73
C GLY A 409 -25.19 0.55 -25.14
N GLN A 410 -26.36 0.47 -25.78
CA GLN A 410 -27.59 1.09 -25.26
C GLN A 410 -28.04 0.49 -23.93
N ARG A 411 -27.91 -0.84 -23.78
CA ARG A 411 -28.25 -1.52 -22.52
C ARG A 411 -27.30 -1.12 -21.39
N VAL A 412 -25.99 -1.01 -21.67
CA VAL A 412 -24.99 -0.58 -20.70
C VAL A 412 -25.25 0.85 -20.25
N VAL A 413 -25.45 1.78 -21.18
CA VAL A 413 -25.71 3.20 -20.87
C VAL A 413 -27.02 3.38 -20.10
N ALA A 414 -28.01 2.51 -20.31
CA ALA A 414 -29.28 2.52 -19.59
C ALA A 414 -29.25 1.82 -18.21
N SER A 415 -28.13 1.21 -17.82
CA SER A 415 -28.03 0.44 -16.56
C SER A 415 -27.88 1.34 -15.33
N ASP A 416 -28.37 0.86 -14.18
CA ASP A 416 -28.22 1.54 -12.90
C ASP A 416 -26.74 1.65 -12.48
N THR A 417 -25.93 0.62 -12.78
CA THR A 417 -24.48 0.64 -12.55
C THR A 417 -23.81 1.76 -13.34
N TYR A 418 -24.15 1.92 -14.63
CA TYR A 418 -23.62 3.02 -15.44
C TYR A 418 -24.06 4.38 -14.90
N ALA A 419 -25.32 4.53 -14.51
CA ALA A 419 -25.83 5.77 -13.91
C ALA A 419 -25.11 6.14 -12.60
N GLU A 420 -24.76 5.15 -11.77
CA GLU A 420 -24.00 5.37 -10.54
C GLU A 420 -22.53 5.72 -10.84
N GLN A 421 -21.86 5.01 -11.76
CA GLN A 421 -20.51 5.37 -12.20
C GLN A 421 -20.46 6.78 -12.78
N ARG A 422 -21.49 7.18 -13.54
CA ARG A 422 -21.63 8.52 -14.10
C ARG A 422 -21.73 9.61 -13.03
N ARG A 423 -22.32 9.31 -11.86
CA ARG A 423 -22.38 10.22 -10.71
C ARG A 423 -21.05 10.33 -9.97
N LEU A 424 -20.25 9.26 -9.98
CA LEU A 424 -18.94 9.19 -9.32
C LEU A 424 -17.81 9.76 -10.18
N ALA A 425 -17.96 9.77 -11.51
CA ALA A 425 -16.96 10.30 -12.43
C ALA A 425 -16.76 11.84 -12.26
N PRO A 426 -15.52 12.36 -12.26
CA PRO A 426 -15.26 13.80 -12.19
C PRO A 426 -15.91 14.52 -13.37
N ARG A 427 -16.53 15.70 -13.14
CA ARG A 427 -17.12 16.57 -14.17
C ARG A 427 -16.08 17.26 -15.07
N GLY A 428 -15.09 16.53 -15.55
CA GLY A 428 -13.95 17.01 -16.35
C GLY A 428 -13.91 16.36 -17.72
N GLY A 429 -15.00 16.48 -18.47
CA GLY A 429 -15.16 15.94 -19.82
C GLY A 429 -16.61 15.49 -20.01
N VAL A 430 -17.40 16.27 -20.74
CA VAL A 430 -18.76 15.89 -21.13
C VAL A 430 -18.64 14.77 -22.17
N VAL A 431 -18.46 13.53 -21.70
CA VAL A 431 -18.56 12.33 -22.54
C VAL A 431 -20.03 12.17 -22.91
N ASP A 432 -20.37 12.16 -24.19
CA ASP A 432 -21.76 11.94 -24.60
C ASP A 432 -22.12 10.45 -24.42
N ASP A 433 -23.24 10.17 -23.76
CA ASP A 433 -23.70 8.81 -23.51
C ASP A 433 -24.01 8.07 -24.84
N ASP A 434 -24.41 8.81 -25.88
CA ASP A 434 -24.59 8.27 -27.24
C ASP A 434 -23.25 7.89 -27.89
N GLU A 435 -22.17 8.62 -27.61
CA GLU A 435 -20.82 8.28 -28.08
C GLU A 435 -20.30 7.01 -27.38
N VAL A 436 -20.58 6.86 -26.08
CA VAL A 436 -20.23 5.64 -25.33
C VAL A 436 -20.94 4.42 -25.91
N ALA A 437 -22.25 4.52 -26.15
CA ALA A 437 -23.02 3.42 -26.73
C ALA A 437 -22.48 3.03 -28.11
N ARG A 438 -22.24 4.02 -28.99
CA ARG A 438 -21.68 3.79 -30.34
C ARG A 438 -20.31 3.10 -30.30
N LEU A 439 -19.43 3.52 -29.39
CA LEU A 439 -18.10 2.90 -29.24
C LEU A 439 -18.20 1.43 -28.81
N ILE A 440 -19.03 1.15 -27.81
CA ILE A 440 -19.24 -0.22 -27.32
C ILE A 440 -19.77 -1.09 -28.44
N ASP A 441 -20.81 -0.63 -29.15
CA ASP A 441 -21.43 -1.38 -30.24
C ASP A 441 -20.45 -1.65 -31.39
N HIS A 442 -19.59 -0.68 -31.71
CA HIS A 442 -18.53 -0.85 -32.72
C HIS A 442 -17.51 -1.91 -32.32
N LEU A 443 -17.02 -1.87 -31.08
CA LEU A 443 -16.05 -2.85 -30.57
C LEU A 443 -16.65 -4.25 -30.48
N VAL A 444 -17.94 -4.35 -30.12
CA VAL A 444 -18.69 -5.62 -30.03
C VAL A 444 -18.98 -6.22 -31.41
N ALA A 445 -19.28 -5.38 -32.42
CA ALA A 445 -19.46 -5.84 -33.79
C ALA A 445 -18.15 -6.40 -34.40
N GLY A 446 -17.00 -5.98 -33.87
CA GLY A 446 -15.68 -6.48 -34.23
C GLY A 446 -15.18 -7.64 -33.34
N THR A 447 -13.90 -7.60 -33.00
CA THR A 447 -13.25 -8.62 -32.14
C THR A 447 -13.10 -8.16 -30.69
N GLY A 448 -13.76 -7.07 -30.30
CA GLY A 448 -13.50 -6.37 -29.04
C GLY A 448 -12.22 -5.54 -29.08
N ARG A 449 -11.59 -5.34 -30.24
CA ARG A 449 -10.35 -4.57 -30.41
C ARG A 449 -10.37 -3.73 -31.68
N ASP A 450 -9.92 -2.48 -31.58
CA ASP A 450 -9.69 -1.62 -32.73
C ASP A 450 -8.62 -0.55 -32.46
N SER A 451 -8.09 0.06 -33.51
CA SER A 451 -7.12 1.16 -33.39
C SER A 451 -7.81 2.45 -32.97
N VAL A 452 -7.11 3.28 -32.20
CA VAL A 452 -7.57 4.62 -31.81
C VAL A 452 -7.82 5.50 -33.04
N ALA A 453 -7.06 5.31 -34.12
CA ALA A 453 -7.28 6.03 -35.38
C ALA A 453 -8.62 5.69 -36.04
N ASN A 454 -9.01 4.41 -36.03
CA ASN A 454 -10.31 3.98 -36.56
C ASN A 454 -11.47 4.47 -35.68
N ILE A 455 -11.28 4.45 -34.37
CA ILE A 455 -12.28 4.95 -33.42
C ILE A 455 -12.43 6.47 -33.53
N ALA A 456 -11.35 7.21 -33.77
CA ALA A 456 -11.41 8.64 -34.03
C ALA A 456 -12.26 8.96 -35.28
N VAL A 457 -12.12 8.16 -36.34
CA VAL A 457 -12.95 8.28 -37.54
C VAL A 457 -14.42 7.96 -37.25
N LEU A 458 -14.69 6.92 -36.46
CA LEU A 458 -16.05 6.55 -36.05
C LEU A 458 -16.75 7.67 -35.26
N LEU A 459 -16.02 8.33 -34.38
CA LEU A 459 -16.54 9.40 -33.51
C LEU A 459 -16.45 10.79 -34.14
N GLU A 460 -16.01 10.89 -35.39
CA GLU A 460 -15.78 12.16 -36.10
C GLU A 460 -14.89 13.14 -35.31
N ASP A 461 -13.86 12.61 -34.65
CA ASP A 461 -12.97 13.38 -33.77
C ASP A 461 -11.48 13.15 -34.09
N THR A 462 -10.59 13.86 -33.39
CA THR A 462 -9.14 13.73 -33.49
C THR A 462 -8.61 12.59 -32.64
N ALA A 463 -7.56 11.90 -33.08
CA ALA A 463 -6.95 10.80 -32.33
C ALA A 463 -6.53 11.21 -30.90
N ASP A 464 -5.98 12.42 -30.73
CA ASP A 464 -5.60 12.94 -29.41
C ASP A 464 -6.80 13.11 -28.48
N ARG A 465 -7.93 13.60 -29.02
CA ARG A 465 -9.19 13.73 -28.26
C ARG A 465 -9.83 12.37 -27.99
N THR A 466 -9.68 11.40 -28.89
CA THR A 466 -10.08 10.02 -28.65
C THR A 466 -9.27 9.38 -27.52
N VAL A 467 -7.95 9.61 -27.42
CA VAL A 467 -7.16 9.12 -26.28
C VAL A 467 -7.66 9.72 -24.96
N LEU A 468 -7.96 11.02 -24.93
CA LEU A 468 -8.55 11.70 -23.77
C LEU A 468 -9.93 11.12 -23.41
N LEU A 469 -10.78 10.89 -24.42
CA LEU A 469 -12.09 10.23 -24.26
C LEU A 469 -11.92 8.82 -23.70
N MET A 470 -10.93 8.07 -24.17
CA MET A 470 -10.64 6.73 -23.67
C MET A 470 -10.20 6.73 -22.21
N GLN A 471 -9.41 7.72 -21.79
CA GLN A 471 -9.05 7.90 -20.38
C GLN A 471 -10.29 8.21 -19.52
N ALA A 472 -11.24 9.01 -20.03
CA ALA A 472 -12.50 9.27 -19.36
C ALA A 472 -13.39 8.02 -19.28
N LEU A 473 -13.46 7.25 -20.36
CA LEU A 473 -14.20 5.98 -20.44
C LEU A 473 -13.64 4.92 -19.50
N LYS A 474 -12.31 4.85 -19.30
CA LYS A 474 -11.72 3.97 -18.29
C LYS A 474 -12.25 4.27 -16.90
N ASN A 475 -12.43 5.53 -16.55
CA ASN A 475 -13.00 5.91 -15.25
C ASN A 475 -14.50 5.56 -15.13
N LEU A 476 -15.19 5.41 -16.26
CA LEU A 476 -16.63 5.17 -16.30
C LEU A 476 -16.99 3.68 -16.40
N LEU A 477 -16.19 2.92 -17.17
CA LEU A 477 -16.45 1.51 -17.46
C LEU A 477 -15.63 0.55 -16.58
N ASN A 478 -14.48 0.96 -16.03
CA ASN A 478 -13.67 0.08 -15.19
C ASN A 478 -14.11 0.16 -13.72
N VAL A 479 -15.22 -0.51 -13.41
CA VAL A 479 -15.76 -0.61 -12.04
C VAL A 479 -14.76 -1.36 -11.16
N GLU A 480 -14.48 -0.82 -9.98
CA GLU A 480 -13.54 -1.39 -8.99
C GLU A 480 -12.13 -1.69 -9.55
N GLN A 481 -11.66 -0.91 -10.52
CA GLN A 481 -10.37 -1.11 -11.21
C GLN A 481 -10.28 -2.40 -12.03
N THR A 482 -11.42 -3.00 -12.38
CA THR A 482 -11.43 -4.13 -13.31
C THR A 482 -11.39 -3.63 -14.75
N ASP A 483 -10.46 -4.15 -15.53
CA ASP A 483 -10.16 -3.68 -16.89
C ASP A 483 -11.22 -4.13 -17.92
N VAL A 484 -12.39 -3.49 -17.90
CA VAL A 484 -13.44 -3.64 -18.93
C VAL A 484 -12.96 -3.05 -20.24
N ILE A 485 -12.36 -1.85 -20.18
CA ILE A 485 -11.78 -1.17 -21.35
C ILE A 485 -10.32 -0.80 -21.09
N THR A 486 -9.45 -1.08 -22.06
CA THR A 486 -8.00 -0.85 -21.95
C THR A 486 -7.41 -0.20 -23.19
N LEU A 487 -6.32 0.54 -22.98
CA LEU A 487 -5.46 1.07 -24.04
C LEU A 487 -4.17 0.25 -24.08
N LYS A 488 -3.75 -0.17 -25.28
CA LYS A 488 -2.55 -0.96 -25.54
C LYS A 488 -1.69 -0.32 -26.63
N ASP A 489 -0.47 -0.85 -26.77
CA ASP A 489 0.50 -0.47 -27.81
C ASP A 489 0.94 1.00 -27.76
N GLY A 490 0.99 1.59 -26.56
CA GLY A 490 1.28 3.01 -26.37
C GLY A 490 0.10 3.89 -26.77
N ASP A 491 -1.09 3.58 -26.26
CA ASP A 491 -2.36 4.30 -26.50
C ASP A 491 -2.82 4.31 -27.96
N ARG A 492 -2.45 3.28 -28.73
CA ARG A 492 -2.81 3.15 -30.16
C ARG A 492 -3.92 2.14 -30.42
N THR A 493 -4.18 1.25 -29.48
CA THR A 493 -5.18 0.18 -29.60
C THR A 493 -6.15 0.23 -28.42
N VAL A 494 -7.45 0.20 -28.68
CA VAL A 494 -8.50 0.03 -27.67
C VAL A 494 -8.92 -1.43 -27.63
N GLU A 495 -9.06 -1.98 -26.43
CA GLU A 495 -9.58 -3.33 -26.20
C GLU A 495 -10.72 -3.29 -25.17
N LEU A 496 -11.84 -3.90 -25.52
CA LEU A 496 -13.05 -4.07 -24.72
C LEU A 496 -13.25 -5.55 -24.37
N ASN A 497 -13.33 -5.84 -23.08
CA ASN A 497 -13.72 -7.15 -22.58
C ASN A 497 -15.25 -7.25 -22.51
N VAL A 498 -15.86 -7.71 -23.60
CA VAL A 498 -17.33 -7.80 -23.75
C VAL A 498 -17.98 -8.63 -22.65
N ARG A 499 -17.35 -9.76 -22.26
CA ARG A 499 -17.88 -10.62 -21.21
C ARG A 499 -17.94 -9.91 -19.86
N LEU A 500 -16.86 -9.22 -19.49
CA LEU A 500 -16.81 -8.50 -18.23
C LEU A 500 -17.74 -7.28 -18.24
N LEU A 501 -17.91 -6.62 -19.38
CA LEU A 501 -18.87 -5.54 -19.56
C LEU A 501 -20.31 -6.03 -19.27
N GLU A 502 -20.68 -7.20 -19.76
CA GLU A 502 -21.99 -7.79 -19.50
C GLU A 502 -22.15 -8.19 -18.02
N GLU A 503 -21.16 -8.87 -17.43
CA GLU A 503 -21.16 -9.27 -16.01
C GLU A 503 -21.31 -8.05 -15.08
N GLN A 504 -20.67 -6.92 -15.38
CA GLN A 504 -20.66 -5.75 -14.49
C GLN A 504 -21.87 -4.83 -14.62
N PHE A 505 -22.43 -4.70 -15.83
CA PHE A 505 -23.45 -3.69 -16.11
C PHE A 505 -24.84 -4.29 -16.32
N LEU A 506 -24.95 -5.60 -16.55
CA LEU A 506 -26.21 -6.23 -17.00
C LEU A 506 -26.62 -7.49 -16.23
N GLU A 507 -25.77 -8.06 -15.37
CA GLU A 507 -26.20 -9.11 -14.46
C GLU A 507 -26.88 -8.48 -13.23
N GLU A 508 -28.19 -8.72 -13.08
CA GLU A 508 -28.93 -8.34 -11.87
C GLU A 508 -28.41 -9.17 -10.70
N ASP A 509 -27.96 -8.50 -9.63
CA ASP A 509 -27.70 -9.13 -8.33
C ASP A 509 -28.93 -9.97 -7.94
N GLU A 510 -28.85 -11.29 -8.12
CA GLU A 510 -29.89 -12.20 -7.65
C GLU A 510 -29.90 -12.12 -6.09
N PRO A 511 -31.04 -11.81 -5.46
CA PRO A 511 -31.12 -11.40 -4.06
C PRO A 511 -30.73 -12.46 -3.02
#